data_AF-A0A7N5JFY3-F1
#
_entry.id   AF-A0A7N5JFY3-F1
#
_cell.length_a   1.000
_cell.length_b   1.000
_cell.length_c   1.000
_cell.angle_alpha   90.00
_cell.angle_beta   90.00
_cell.angle_gamma   90.00
#
_symmetry.space_group_name_H-M   'P 1'
#
loop_
_entity.id
_entity.type
_entity.pdbx_description
1 polymer ?
#
loop_
_entity_poly.entity_id
_entity_poly.type
_entity_poly.pdbx_seq_one_letter_code
_entity_poly.pdbx_strand_id
1 'polypeptide(L)'
;MVSALALAFYLAKTTEAEEVFVPVLNINRSELPLRGDNVFFLQKINIPESLLIFRDEIDLHALHQAGQLTLILVDHHVLPKGDAALEEAVAEVLDHRPIEHQHCPPCHVSVELVGSCATLVTERILQGAPEILDRQTAALLHGTIILDCVNMDLKVGKATPKDSKYVEKLESLFPDLPKRNDIFDSLQKAKFDVSGLTTEQMLRKDQKTISRQGTKVAISAIYMDLEICGVLERSHSPSLKLTPAPSTHPHLQAYLQGNTQVSRKKLLPLLQEALSAYFDSMKIPSGQPETEGVCREQADKELDRAGNSLVPGLSQDEEEPPLPPTPMNSLVDECPLDQGLPKLSAEVIFEKCSQISLSQSTAASLSKN
;
A
#
# COMPACT_ATOMS: atom_id res chain seq x y z
N MET A 1 5.51 3.06 -8.16
CA MET A 1 6.92 2.94 -8.58
C MET A 1 7.03 2.73 -10.08
N VAL A 2 6.56 1.60 -10.61
CA VAL A 2 6.74 1.27 -12.05
C VAL A 2 6.09 2.29 -12.98
N SER A 3 4.88 2.78 -12.67
CA SER A 3 4.25 3.85 -13.45
C SER A 3 5.13 5.09 -13.58
N ALA A 4 5.81 5.51 -12.50
CA ALA A 4 6.71 6.67 -12.51
C ALA A 4 7.96 6.40 -13.36
N LEU A 5 8.60 5.23 -13.18
CA LEU A 5 9.79 4.85 -13.95
C LEU A 5 9.49 4.77 -15.46
N ALA A 6 8.43 4.06 -15.83
CA ALA A 6 8.07 3.86 -17.23
C ALA A 6 7.60 5.16 -17.89
N LEU A 7 6.84 6.01 -17.18
CA LEU A 7 6.40 7.30 -17.72
C LEU A 7 7.57 8.28 -17.87
N ALA A 8 8.46 8.38 -16.87
CA ALA A 8 9.64 9.24 -16.97
C ALA A 8 10.58 8.78 -18.10
N PHE A 9 10.79 7.47 -18.25
CA PHE A 9 11.54 6.91 -19.37
C PHE A 9 10.89 7.27 -20.71
N TYR A 10 9.57 7.13 -20.82
CA TYR A 10 8.84 7.50 -22.03
C TYR A 10 9.03 8.96 -22.38
N LEU A 11 8.75 9.87 -21.45
CA LEU A 11 8.88 11.31 -21.66
C LEU A 11 10.33 11.70 -22.02
N ALA A 12 11.33 11.12 -21.34
CA ALA A 12 12.74 11.36 -21.66
C ALA A 12 13.15 10.89 -23.07
N LYS A 13 12.44 9.91 -23.65
CA LYS A 13 12.72 9.42 -25.02
C LYS A 13 11.93 10.16 -26.09
N THR A 14 10.81 10.77 -25.75
CA THR A 14 9.90 11.40 -26.72
C THR A 14 9.91 12.92 -26.71
N THR A 15 10.44 13.55 -25.65
CA THR A 15 10.51 15.01 -25.53
C THR A 15 11.88 15.53 -25.98
N GLU A 16 11.91 16.71 -26.61
CA GLU A 16 13.14 17.37 -27.06
C GLU A 16 14.00 17.87 -25.87
N ALA A 17 15.30 18.09 -26.13
CA ALA A 17 16.42 18.01 -25.17
C ALA A 17 16.52 19.09 -24.05
N GLU A 18 15.46 19.83 -23.73
CA GLU A 18 15.50 20.90 -22.72
C GLU A 18 14.93 20.49 -21.35
N GLU A 19 14.13 19.42 -21.28
CA GLU A 19 13.49 18.96 -20.03
C GLU A 19 14.14 17.68 -19.48
N VAL A 20 14.25 17.59 -18.15
CA VAL A 20 14.75 16.40 -17.46
C VAL A 20 13.61 15.73 -16.70
N PHE A 21 13.29 14.49 -17.08
CA PHE A 21 12.25 13.70 -16.42
C PHE A 21 12.85 12.83 -15.33
N VAL A 22 12.45 13.09 -14.09
CA VAL A 22 12.99 12.43 -12.89
C VAL A 22 11.90 11.60 -12.23
N PRO A 23 11.97 10.25 -12.26
CA PRO A 23 11.01 9.43 -11.55
C PRO A 23 11.30 9.47 -10.04
N VAL A 24 10.41 10.10 -9.28
CA VAL A 24 10.53 10.19 -7.81
C VAL A 24 9.62 9.14 -7.16
N LEU A 25 10.21 8.31 -6.31
CA LEU A 25 9.44 7.45 -5.41
C LEU A 25 9.03 8.29 -4.20
N ASN A 26 7.73 8.49 -4.01
CA ASN A 26 7.19 9.33 -2.93
C ASN A 26 7.18 8.59 -1.56
N ILE A 27 8.36 8.14 -1.15
CA ILE A 27 8.71 7.53 0.13
C ILE A 27 10.16 7.90 0.45
N ASN A 28 10.58 7.76 1.70
CA ASN A 28 12.00 7.91 2.03
C ASN A 28 12.81 6.70 1.55
N ARG A 29 14.09 6.88 1.24
CA ARG A 29 14.96 5.75 0.82
C ARG A 29 14.95 4.60 1.82
N SER A 30 14.93 4.93 3.12
CA SER A 30 14.89 3.94 4.21
C SER A 30 13.63 3.05 4.21
N GLU A 31 12.58 3.42 3.45
CA GLU A 31 11.33 2.67 3.34
C GLU A 31 11.30 1.71 2.14
N LEU A 32 12.27 1.79 1.22
CA LEU A 32 12.34 0.85 0.10
C LEU A 32 12.32 -0.62 0.54
N PRO A 33 13.08 -1.05 1.58
CA PRO A 33 13.05 -2.44 2.05
C PRO A 33 11.66 -2.93 2.45
N LEU A 34 10.76 -2.05 2.87
CA LEU A 34 9.37 -2.41 3.24
C LEU A 34 8.57 -2.92 2.04
N ARG A 35 8.96 -2.55 0.83
CA ARG A 35 8.32 -2.90 -0.44
C ARG A 35 9.06 -4.06 -1.10
N GLY A 36 8.97 -5.23 -0.46
CA GLY A 36 9.69 -6.45 -0.87
C GLY A 36 9.42 -6.89 -2.31
N ASP A 37 8.20 -6.70 -2.80
CA ASP A 37 7.83 -6.86 -4.20
C ASP A 37 8.61 -5.92 -5.12
N ASN A 38 8.70 -4.63 -4.78
CA ASN A 38 9.48 -3.66 -5.55
C ASN A 38 10.97 -4.02 -5.58
N VAL A 39 11.56 -4.32 -4.41
CA VAL A 39 12.98 -4.71 -4.29
C VAL A 39 13.28 -5.94 -5.13
N PHE A 40 12.48 -7.00 -4.95
CA PHE A 40 12.61 -8.22 -5.73
C PHE A 40 12.47 -7.95 -7.23
N PHE A 41 11.50 -7.13 -7.62
CA PHE A 41 11.24 -6.89 -9.03
C PHE A 41 12.38 -6.12 -9.69
N LEU A 42 12.88 -5.06 -9.06
CA LEU A 42 14.04 -4.28 -9.51
C LEU A 42 15.29 -5.15 -9.68
N GLN A 43 15.56 -6.05 -8.73
CA GLN A 43 16.65 -7.02 -8.84
C GLN A 43 16.45 -7.97 -10.01
N LYS A 44 15.25 -8.54 -10.17
CA LYS A 44 14.90 -9.49 -11.24
C LYS A 44 15.08 -8.90 -12.64
N ILE A 45 14.88 -7.59 -12.80
CA ILE A 45 15.05 -6.87 -14.07
C ILE A 45 16.39 -6.15 -14.18
N ASN A 46 17.29 -6.27 -13.20
CA ASN A 46 18.60 -5.61 -13.16
C ASN A 46 18.55 -4.07 -13.19
N ILE A 47 17.65 -3.45 -12.42
CA ILE A 47 17.66 -2.00 -12.15
C ILE A 47 18.29 -1.76 -10.77
N PRO A 48 19.48 -1.12 -10.70
CA PRO A 48 20.11 -0.80 -9.42
C PRO A 48 19.28 0.21 -8.60
N GLU A 49 19.09 -0.07 -7.32
CA GLU A 49 18.43 0.84 -6.37
C GLU A 49 19.14 2.18 -6.22
N SER A 50 20.45 2.21 -6.53
CA SER A 50 21.27 3.43 -6.53
C SER A 50 20.86 4.43 -7.61
N LEU A 51 20.13 4.00 -8.64
CA LEU A 51 19.63 4.88 -9.70
C LEU A 51 18.28 5.51 -9.37
N LEU A 52 17.56 4.98 -8.37
CA LEU A 52 16.27 5.52 -7.95
C LEU A 52 16.46 6.79 -7.12
N ILE A 53 15.48 7.69 -7.23
CA ILE A 53 15.39 8.94 -6.47
C ILE A 53 14.18 8.87 -5.55
N PHE A 54 14.41 9.17 -4.28
CA PHE A 54 13.41 9.12 -3.21
C PHE A 54 13.02 10.53 -2.75
N ARG A 55 11.90 10.63 -2.03
CA ARG A 55 11.34 11.92 -1.59
C ARG A 55 12.34 12.73 -0.73
N ASP A 56 13.13 12.05 0.08
CA ASP A 56 14.15 12.62 0.97
C ASP A 56 15.45 13.01 0.24
N GLU A 57 15.57 12.72 -1.05
CA GLU A 57 16.77 13.01 -1.84
C GLU A 57 16.61 14.19 -2.81
N ILE A 58 15.38 14.68 -2.98
CA ILE A 58 15.04 15.77 -3.88
C ILE A 58 14.17 16.83 -3.19
N ASP A 59 14.63 18.08 -3.23
CA ASP A 59 13.94 19.21 -2.61
C ASP A 59 12.94 19.84 -3.60
N LEU A 60 11.76 19.21 -3.72
CA LEU A 60 10.69 19.70 -4.61
C LEU A 60 10.25 21.12 -4.27
N HIS A 61 10.23 21.51 -2.99
CA HIS A 61 9.86 22.87 -2.60
C HIS A 61 10.89 23.89 -3.07
N ALA A 62 12.18 23.61 -2.95
CA ALA A 62 13.22 24.49 -3.50
C ALA A 62 13.12 24.63 -5.03
N LEU A 63 12.88 23.52 -5.75
CA LEU A 63 12.68 23.54 -7.21
C LEU A 63 11.43 24.34 -7.60
N HIS A 64 10.34 24.21 -6.84
CA HIS A 64 9.12 24.99 -7.04
C HIS A 64 9.36 26.49 -6.81
N GLN A 65 10.03 26.87 -5.72
CA GLN A 65 10.37 28.27 -5.44
C GLN A 65 11.31 28.88 -6.50
N ALA A 66 12.14 28.06 -7.13
CA ALA A 66 12.99 28.47 -8.24
C ALA A 66 12.25 28.59 -9.58
N GLY A 67 10.97 28.18 -9.67
CA GLY A 67 10.20 28.13 -10.91
C GLY A 67 10.69 27.07 -11.90
N GLN A 68 11.36 26.02 -11.40
CA GLN A 68 12.01 24.97 -12.19
C GLN A 68 11.31 23.61 -12.02
N LEU A 69 10.12 23.58 -11.42
CA LEU A 69 9.40 22.34 -11.13
C LEU A 69 8.09 22.25 -11.93
N THR A 70 7.95 21.13 -12.62
CA THR A 70 6.67 20.62 -13.13
C THR A 70 6.46 19.21 -12.58
N LEU A 71 5.26 18.92 -12.07
CA LEU A 71 4.91 17.64 -11.48
C LEU A 71 3.89 16.89 -12.34
N ILE A 72 4.11 15.58 -12.48
CA ILE A 72 3.14 14.63 -13.01
C ILE A 72 2.86 13.62 -11.89
N LEU A 73 1.61 13.56 -11.41
CA LEU A 73 1.22 12.58 -10.40
C LEU A 73 0.80 11.29 -11.09
N VAL A 74 1.33 10.16 -10.60
CA VAL A 74 1.01 8.83 -11.13
C VAL A 74 0.60 7.91 -9.99
N ASP A 75 -0.43 7.10 -10.20
CA ASP A 75 -1.01 6.19 -9.19
C ASP A 75 -1.57 6.93 -7.96
N HIS A 76 -1.68 8.26 -8.07
CA HIS A 76 -2.38 9.12 -7.14
C HIS A 76 -2.78 10.46 -7.76
N HIS A 77 -3.82 11.10 -7.20
CA HIS A 77 -4.35 12.39 -7.66
C HIS A 77 -4.41 13.48 -6.57
N VAL A 78 -3.99 13.17 -5.33
CA VAL A 78 -4.00 14.11 -4.20
C VAL A 78 -2.60 14.18 -3.60
N LEU A 79 -2.08 15.39 -3.47
CA LEU A 79 -0.82 15.64 -2.78
C LEU A 79 -0.98 15.45 -1.26
N PRO A 80 0.06 14.97 -0.56
CA PRO A 80 0.07 14.97 0.89
C PRO A 80 -0.04 16.41 1.44
N LYS A 81 -0.50 16.56 2.69
CA LYS A 81 -0.73 17.90 3.28
C LYS A 81 0.54 18.76 3.35
N GLY A 82 1.70 18.13 3.57
CA GLY A 82 3.00 18.82 3.55
C GLY A 82 3.37 19.42 2.18
N ASP A 83 2.73 18.93 1.12
CA ASP A 83 3.00 19.28 -0.27
C ASP A 83 1.92 20.16 -0.88
N ALA A 84 0.98 20.68 -0.08
CA ALA A 84 -0.09 21.56 -0.58
C ALA A 84 0.44 22.76 -1.39
N ALA A 85 1.61 23.29 -1.03
CA ALA A 85 2.25 24.39 -1.75
C ALA A 85 2.76 24.00 -3.15
N LEU A 86 2.78 22.71 -3.51
CA LEU A 86 3.20 22.21 -4.82
C LEU A 86 2.03 21.99 -5.78
N GLU A 87 0.79 22.26 -5.36
CA GLU A 87 -0.40 22.03 -6.19
C GLU A 87 -0.34 22.78 -7.52
N GLU A 88 0.17 24.02 -7.52
CA GLU A 88 0.35 24.83 -8.74
C GLU A 88 1.38 24.25 -9.71
N ALA A 89 2.31 23.41 -9.24
CA ALA A 89 3.29 22.74 -10.10
C ALA A 89 2.73 21.46 -10.77
N VAL A 90 1.56 20.97 -10.36
CA VAL A 90 0.96 19.76 -10.93
C VAL A 90 0.38 20.07 -12.31
N ALA A 91 1.04 19.58 -13.36
CA ALA A 91 0.61 19.77 -14.75
C ALA A 91 -0.25 18.61 -15.27
N GLU A 92 -0.05 17.40 -14.74
CA GLU A 92 -0.75 16.21 -15.19
C GLU A 92 -0.96 15.20 -14.05
N VAL A 93 -2.08 14.46 -14.13
CA VAL A 93 -2.39 13.34 -13.24
C VAL A 93 -2.78 12.12 -14.08
N LEU A 94 -2.09 10.99 -13.86
CA LEU A 94 -2.48 9.65 -14.31
C LEU A 94 -2.82 8.79 -13.09
N ASP A 95 -4.11 8.62 -12.79
CA ASP A 95 -4.56 7.79 -11.67
C ASP A 95 -5.66 6.83 -12.14
N HIS A 96 -5.81 5.72 -11.43
CA HIS A 96 -6.82 4.70 -11.73
C HIS A 96 -7.91 4.61 -10.65
N ARG A 97 -7.82 5.47 -9.62
CA ARG A 97 -8.74 5.51 -8.49
C ARG A 97 -9.89 6.48 -8.77
N PRO A 98 -11.10 6.24 -8.22
CA PRO A 98 -12.20 7.19 -8.34
C PRO A 98 -11.79 8.57 -7.81
N ILE A 99 -12.08 9.62 -8.57
CA ILE A 99 -11.90 10.98 -8.09
C ILE A 99 -13.11 11.36 -7.24
N GLU A 100 -12.87 11.78 -6.00
CA GLU A 100 -13.87 12.52 -5.24
C GLU A 100 -13.89 13.97 -5.77
N HIS A 101 -15.01 14.41 -6.35
CA HIS A 101 -15.18 15.70 -7.04
C HIS A 101 -14.69 16.97 -6.29
N GLN A 102 -14.37 16.87 -5.00
CA GLN A 102 -13.90 17.98 -4.17
C GLN A 102 -12.39 18.27 -4.27
N HIS A 103 -11.58 17.40 -4.88
CA HIS A 103 -10.11 17.52 -4.87
C HIS A 103 -9.46 17.32 -6.26
N CYS A 104 -10.13 17.75 -7.34
CA CYS A 104 -9.49 17.77 -8.67
C CYS A 104 -8.46 18.90 -8.74
N PRO A 105 -7.17 18.62 -9.00
CA PRO A 105 -6.21 19.67 -9.30
C PRO A 105 -6.60 20.40 -10.61
N PRO A 106 -6.25 21.68 -10.77
CA PRO A 106 -6.59 22.50 -11.93
C PRO A 106 -5.70 22.16 -13.16
N CYS A 107 -5.54 20.88 -13.49
CA CYS A 107 -4.60 20.40 -14.49
C CYS A 107 -5.23 19.36 -15.43
N HIS A 108 -4.46 18.82 -16.38
CA HIS A 108 -4.92 17.69 -17.19
C HIS A 108 -5.01 16.45 -16.31
N VAL A 109 -6.20 15.90 -16.15
CA VAL A 109 -6.46 14.72 -15.31
C VAL A 109 -6.93 13.57 -16.19
N SER A 110 -6.05 12.59 -16.40
CA SER A 110 -6.38 11.33 -17.05
C SER A 110 -6.66 10.30 -15.96
N VAL A 111 -7.93 10.20 -15.57
CA VAL A 111 -8.37 9.20 -14.60
C VAL A 111 -9.38 8.27 -15.23
N GLU A 112 -9.01 6.99 -15.21
CA GLU A 112 -9.85 5.92 -15.72
C GLU A 112 -9.81 4.75 -14.75
N LEU A 113 -10.98 4.21 -14.42
CA LEU A 113 -11.09 3.08 -13.52
C LEU A 113 -10.52 1.82 -14.20
N VAL A 114 -9.29 1.47 -13.86
CA VAL A 114 -8.58 0.25 -14.27
C VAL A 114 -7.96 -0.44 -13.06
N GLY A 115 -7.52 -1.69 -13.21
CA GLY A 115 -6.94 -2.47 -12.11
C GLY A 115 -5.54 -2.01 -11.70
N SER A 116 -4.78 -1.39 -12.62
CA SER A 116 -3.44 -0.84 -12.38
C SER A 116 -3.21 0.48 -13.11
N CYS A 117 -2.61 1.47 -12.45
CA CYS A 117 -2.11 2.68 -13.12
C CYS A 117 -1.10 2.35 -14.24
N ALA A 118 -0.34 1.25 -14.10
CA ALA A 118 0.61 0.81 -15.14
C ALA A 118 -0.08 0.46 -16.48
N THR A 119 -1.37 0.12 -16.47
CA THR A 119 -2.18 -0.06 -17.68
C THR A 119 -2.31 1.25 -18.46
N LEU A 120 -2.54 2.37 -17.78
CA LEU A 120 -2.65 3.70 -18.41
C LEU A 120 -1.30 4.17 -18.98
N VAL A 121 -0.21 3.91 -18.26
CA VAL A 121 1.14 4.21 -18.75
C VAL A 121 1.48 3.35 -19.97
N THR A 122 1.15 2.05 -19.93
CA THR A 122 1.35 1.13 -21.07
C THR A 122 0.57 1.60 -22.30
N GLU A 123 -0.68 2.03 -22.12
CA GLU A 123 -1.47 2.61 -23.19
C GLU A 123 -0.81 3.83 -23.81
N ARG A 124 -0.39 4.79 -22.98
CA ARG A 124 0.23 6.04 -23.45
C ARG A 124 1.47 5.75 -24.30
N ILE A 125 2.32 4.83 -23.85
CA ILE A 125 3.53 4.46 -24.59
C ILE A 125 3.17 3.82 -25.93
N LEU A 126 2.25 2.85 -25.94
CA LEU A 126 1.87 2.14 -27.16
C LEU A 126 1.11 3.01 -28.18
N GLN A 127 0.46 4.08 -27.74
CA GLN A 127 -0.21 5.05 -28.61
C GLN A 127 0.73 6.14 -29.13
N GLY A 128 1.72 6.53 -28.33
CA GLY A 128 2.63 7.62 -28.67
C GLY A 128 3.89 7.16 -29.42
N ALA A 129 4.68 6.28 -28.81
CA ALA A 129 5.98 5.86 -29.32
C ALA A 129 6.25 4.38 -28.96
N PRO A 130 5.51 3.42 -29.54
CA PRO A 130 5.65 2.00 -29.19
C PRO A 130 7.07 1.45 -29.37
N GLU A 131 7.86 2.05 -30.27
CA GLU A 131 9.24 1.68 -30.59
C GLU A 131 10.23 1.89 -29.43
N ILE A 132 9.89 2.70 -28.43
CA ILE A 132 10.76 2.88 -27.26
C ILE A 132 10.63 1.73 -26.25
N LEU A 133 9.57 0.93 -26.34
CA LEU A 133 9.41 -0.23 -25.45
C LEU A 133 10.47 -1.25 -25.78
N ASP A 134 11.27 -1.56 -24.78
CA ASP A 134 12.15 -2.70 -24.78
C ASP A 134 11.59 -3.80 -23.88
N ARG A 135 12.25 -4.96 -23.94
CA ARG A 135 11.89 -6.11 -23.11
C ARG A 135 11.88 -5.78 -21.62
N GLN A 136 12.80 -4.94 -21.15
CA GLN A 136 12.94 -4.61 -19.73
C GLN A 136 11.76 -3.77 -19.22
N THR A 137 11.39 -2.73 -19.97
CA THR A 137 10.25 -1.85 -19.68
C THR A 137 8.92 -2.59 -19.85
N ALA A 138 8.81 -3.44 -20.88
CA ALA A 138 7.66 -4.30 -21.08
C ALA A 138 7.48 -5.29 -19.92
N ALA A 139 8.57 -5.91 -19.44
CA ALA A 139 8.53 -6.82 -18.29
C ALA A 139 8.08 -6.11 -17.01
N LEU A 140 8.59 -4.89 -16.77
CA LEU A 140 8.18 -4.03 -15.66
C LEU A 140 6.67 -3.75 -15.67
N LEU A 141 6.16 -3.24 -16.80
CA LEU A 141 4.75 -2.91 -16.97
C LEU A 141 3.88 -4.17 -16.84
N HIS A 142 4.25 -5.25 -17.52
CA HIS A 142 3.54 -6.53 -17.50
C HIS A 142 3.43 -7.10 -16.07
N GLY A 143 4.56 -7.26 -15.36
CA GLY A 143 4.55 -7.81 -14.01
C GLY A 143 3.77 -6.95 -13.01
N THR A 144 3.81 -5.62 -13.17
CA THR A 144 3.03 -4.69 -12.32
C THR A 144 1.54 -4.83 -12.55
N ILE A 145 1.10 -4.83 -13.82
CA ILE A 145 -0.32 -4.99 -14.15
C ILE A 145 -0.81 -6.36 -13.65
N ILE A 146 -0.04 -7.42 -13.87
CA ILE A 146 -0.39 -8.76 -13.39
C ILE A 146 -0.52 -8.82 -11.86
N LEU A 147 0.42 -8.23 -11.11
CA LEU A 147 0.36 -8.18 -9.65
C LEU A 147 -0.83 -7.37 -9.16
N ASP A 148 -1.02 -6.17 -9.69
CA ASP A 148 -2.09 -5.27 -9.28
C ASP A 148 -3.46 -5.85 -9.61
N CYS A 149 -3.63 -6.46 -10.79
CA CYS A 149 -4.86 -7.07 -11.23
C CYS A 149 -5.10 -8.48 -10.66
N VAL A 150 -4.26 -8.93 -9.72
CA VAL A 150 -4.36 -10.25 -9.06
C VAL A 150 -4.44 -11.37 -10.10
N ASN A 151 -3.49 -11.35 -11.05
CA ASN A 151 -3.40 -12.31 -12.14
C ASN A 151 -4.66 -12.40 -13.03
N MET A 152 -5.41 -11.30 -13.13
CA MET A 152 -6.69 -11.24 -13.86
C MET A 152 -7.74 -12.22 -13.32
N ASP A 153 -7.67 -12.55 -12.03
CA ASP A 153 -8.62 -13.46 -11.40
C ASP A 153 -10.03 -12.84 -11.40
N LEU A 154 -10.93 -13.46 -12.18
CA LEU A 154 -12.33 -13.05 -12.30
C LEU A 154 -13.09 -13.13 -10.97
N LYS A 155 -12.66 -13.98 -10.03
CA LYS A 155 -13.28 -14.09 -8.70
C LYS A 155 -12.97 -12.89 -7.83
N VAL A 156 -11.77 -12.31 -7.99
CA VAL A 156 -11.34 -11.11 -7.25
C VAL A 156 -11.88 -9.84 -7.91
N GLY A 157 -12.07 -9.87 -9.24
CA GLY A 157 -12.77 -8.81 -9.98
C GLY A 157 -12.03 -7.46 -10.02
N LYS A 158 -10.71 -7.45 -9.76
CA LYS A 158 -9.91 -6.22 -9.76
C LYS A 158 -9.46 -5.79 -11.17
N ALA A 159 -9.33 -6.74 -12.09
CA ALA A 159 -8.98 -6.47 -13.47
C ALA A 159 -10.16 -5.92 -14.27
N THR A 160 -9.89 -5.01 -15.19
CA THR A 160 -10.82 -4.54 -16.21
C THR A 160 -10.47 -5.14 -17.57
N PRO A 161 -11.38 -5.09 -18.56
CA PRO A 161 -11.06 -5.50 -19.94
C PRO A 161 -9.86 -4.77 -20.53
N LYS A 162 -9.60 -3.53 -20.09
CA LYS A 162 -8.46 -2.73 -20.54
C LYS A 162 -7.13 -3.27 -20.02
N ASP A 163 -7.09 -3.72 -18.77
CA ASP A 163 -5.90 -4.36 -18.19
C ASP A 163 -5.54 -5.62 -18.97
N SER A 164 -6.52 -6.51 -19.22
CA SER A 164 -6.32 -7.72 -20.03
C SER A 164 -5.82 -7.40 -21.44
N LYS A 165 -6.44 -6.42 -22.10
CA LYS A 165 -6.05 -5.98 -23.45
C LYS A 165 -4.60 -5.52 -23.51
N TYR A 166 -4.13 -4.73 -22.54
CA TYR A 166 -2.77 -4.20 -22.56
C TYR A 166 -1.72 -5.24 -22.14
N VAL A 167 -2.06 -6.17 -21.24
CA VAL A 167 -1.22 -7.35 -20.98
C VAL A 167 -1.06 -8.19 -22.23
N GLU A 168 -2.14 -8.50 -22.96
CA GLU A 168 -2.08 -9.28 -24.20
C GLU A 168 -1.26 -8.58 -25.29
N LYS A 169 -1.34 -7.24 -25.39
CA LYS A 169 -0.48 -6.47 -26.29
C LYS A 169 0.99 -6.59 -25.93
N LEU A 170 1.35 -6.48 -24.66
CA LEU A 170 2.74 -6.64 -24.20
C LEU A 170 3.26 -8.05 -24.50
N GLU A 171 2.45 -9.08 -24.24
CA GLU A 171 2.81 -10.48 -24.51
C GLU A 171 2.96 -10.78 -26.01
N SER A 172 2.15 -10.13 -26.85
CA SER A 172 2.26 -10.24 -28.31
C SER A 172 3.54 -9.59 -28.85
N LEU A 173 3.91 -8.41 -28.33
CA LEU A 173 5.11 -7.69 -28.73
C LEU A 173 6.39 -8.32 -28.17
N PHE A 174 6.31 -8.96 -26.99
CA PHE A 174 7.43 -9.57 -26.29
C PHE A 174 7.08 -11.00 -25.84
N PRO A 175 7.12 -11.99 -26.75
CA PRO A 175 6.69 -13.37 -26.46
C PRO A 175 7.54 -14.10 -25.41
N ASP A 176 8.70 -13.57 -25.06
CA ASP A 176 9.64 -14.09 -24.07
C ASP A 176 9.50 -13.44 -22.69
N LEU A 177 8.42 -12.67 -22.47
CA LEU A 177 8.01 -12.21 -21.15
C LEU A 177 7.69 -13.40 -20.23
N PRO A 178 7.90 -13.25 -18.92
CA PRO A 178 7.51 -14.27 -17.96
C PRO A 178 6.02 -14.63 -18.07
N LYS A 179 5.69 -15.91 -17.87
CA LYS A 179 4.29 -16.33 -17.79
C LYS A 179 3.59 -15.62 -16.63
N ARG A 180 2.31 -15.29 -16.82
CA ARG A 180 1.50 -14.55 -15.84
C ARG A 180 1.54 -15.17 -14.43
N ASN A 181 1.32 -16.47 -14.31
CA ASN A 181 1.38 -17.17 -13.02
C ASN A 181 2.78 -17.09 -12.38
N ASP A 182 3.85 -17.35 -13.15
CA ASP A 182 5.21 -17.36 -12.62
C ASP A 182 5.62 -15.97 -12.09
N ILE A 183 5.28 -14.90 -12.81
CA ILE A 183 5.57 -13.54 -12.35
C ILE A 183 4.68 -13.15 -11.18
N PHE A 184 3.38 -13.46 -11.24
CA PHE A 184 2.44 -13.21 -10.16
C PHE A 184 2.88 -13.87 -8.86
N ASP A 185 3.12 -15.18 -8.86
CA ASP A 185 3.49 -15.95 -7.69
C ASP A 185 4.81 -15.43 -7.09
N SER A 186 5.79 -15.10 -7.95
CA SER A 186 7.08 -14.59 -7.48
C SER A 186 6.98 -13.21 -6.82
N LEU A 187 6.22 -12.29 -7.42
CA LEU A 187 5.97 -10.95 -6.87
C LEU A 187 5.11 -11.04 -5.61
N GLN A 188 4.07 -11.88 -5.63
CA GLN A 188 3.16 -12.08 -4.51
C GLN A 188 3.88 -12.66 -3.30
N LYS A 189 4.79 -13.62 -3.52
CA LYS A 189 5.68 -14.15 -2.48
C LYS A 189 6.59 -13.07 -1.91
N ALA A 190 7.28 -12.30 -2.76
CA ALA A 190 8.17 -11.23 -2.33
C ALA A 190 7.44 -10.11 -1.56
N LYS A 191 6.19 -9.81 -1.94
CA LYS A 191 5.34 -8.82 -1.27
C LYS A 191 5.14 -9.14 0.21
N PHE A 192 4.93 -10.41 0.52
CA PHE A 192 4.67 -10.91 1.89
C PHE A 192 5.90 -11.46 2.59
N ASP A 193 7.06 -11.54 1.91
CA ASP A 193 8.30 -11.94 2.54
C ASP A 193 8.78 -10.86 3.52
N VAL A 194 9.06 -11.28 4.75
CA VAL A 194 9.56 -10.44 5.85
C VAL A 194 10.92 -10.91 6.37
N SER A 195 11.49 -11.97 5.81
CA SER A 195 12.70 -12.62 6.31
C SER A 195 13.94 -11.71 6.31
N GLY A 196 13.97 -10.69 5.45
CA GLY A 196 15.04 -9.69 5.37
C GLY A 196 14.79 -8.40 6.17
N LEU A 197 13.69 -8.30 6.92
CA LEU A 197 13.31 -7.08 7.63
C LEU A 197 13.72 -7.11 9.10
N THR A 198 14.13 -5.96 9.63
CA THR A 198 14.25 -5.74 11.08
C THR A 198 12.87 -5.69 11.73
N THR A 199 12.78 -5.90 13.04
CA THR A 199 11.51 -5.81 13.79
C THR A 199 10.80 -4.46 13.58
N GLU A 200 11.55 -3.36 13.57
CA GLU A 200 11.00 -2.03 13.28
C GLU A 200 10.38 -1.97 11.87
N GLN A 201 11.10 -2.48 10.87
CA GLN A 201 10.63 -2.51 9.48
C GLN A 201 9.39 -3.40 9.32
N MET A 202 9.35 -4.56 9.99
CA MET A 202 8.17 -5.43 9.99
C MET A 202 6.93 -4.72 10.54
N LEU A 203 7.09 -3.98 11.64
CA LEU A 203 6.02 -3.16 12.21
C LEU A 203 5.58 -2.04 11.26
N ARG A 204 6.51 -1.44 10.51
CA ARG A 204 6.20 -0.33 9.59
C ARG A 204 5.58 -0.78 8.25
N LYS A 205 5.85 -2.01 7.81
CA LYS A 205 5.50 -2.53 6.46
C LYS A 205 4.02 -2.37 6.08
N ASP A 206 3.09 -2.70 6.98
CA ASP A 206 1.64 -2.46 6.81
C ASP A 206 1.08 -1.76 8.07
N GLN A 207 1.72 -0.64 8.42
CA GLN A 207 1.27 0.24 9.49
C GLN A 207 0.23 1.23 8.98
N LYS A 208 -0.84 1.43 9.77
CA LYS A 208 -1.78 2.53 9.59
C LYS A 208 -1.84 3.37 10.85
N THR A 209 -1.73 4.68 10.69
CA THR A 209 -1.82 5.63 11.80
C THR A 209 -3.11 6.43 11.70
N ILE A 210 -3.82 6.54 12.83
CA ILE A 210 -4.96 7.43 13.00
C ILE A 210 -4.62 8.47 14.05
N SER A 211 -5.05 9.71 13.83
CA SER A 211 -4.82 10.82 14.76
C SER A 211 -6.11 11.54 15.08
N ARG A 212 -6.40 11.78 16.37
CA ARG A 212 -7.53 12.60 16.82
C ARG A 212 -7.19 13.29 18.13
N GLN A 213 -7.39 14.62 18.19
CA GLN A 213 -7.25 15.43 19.41
C GLN A 213 -5.92 15.23 20.18
N GLY A 214 -4.80 15.16 19.45
CA GLY A 214 -3.47 14.98 20.04
C GLY A 214 -3.07 13.53 20.34
N THR A 215 -4.00 12.57 20.24
CA THR A 215 -3.70 11.14 20.34
C THR A 215 -3.41 10.57 18.95
N LYS A 216 -2.25 9.94 18.78
CA LYS A 216 -1.88 9.15 17.58
C LYS A 216 -1.90 7.66 17.95
N VAL A 217 -2.62 6.84 17.19
CA VAL A 217 -2.66 5.38 17.33
C VAL A 217 -2.16 4.76 16.04
N ALA A 218 -1.15 3.89 16.13
CA ALA A 218 -0.63 3.16 14.99
C ALA A 218 -0.94 1.67 15.11
N ILE A 219 -1.38 1.06 14.01
CA ILE A 219 -1.77 -0.34 13.94
C ILE A 219 -1.01 -1.00 12.81
N SER A 220 -0.16 -1.97 13.15
CA SER A 220 0.68 -2.71 12.21
C SER A 220 0.07 -4.07 11.92
N ALA A 221 -0.07 -4.42 10.64
CA ALA A 221 -0.27 -5.80 10.23
C ALA A 221 1.07 -6.44 9.91
N ILE A 222 1.37 -7.55 10.56
CA ILE A 222 2.61 -8.30 10.36
C ILE A 222 2.23 -9.66 9.79
N TYR A 223 2.79 -9.98 8.63
CA TYR A 223 2.59 -11.27 7.97
C TYR A 223 3.60 -12.26 8.50
N MET A 224 3.35 -12.71 9.73
CA MET A 224 4.09 -13.78 10.36
C MET A 224 3.17 -14.52 11.32
N ASP A 225 3.56 -15.71 11.74
CA ASP A 225 2.87 -16.43 12.79
C ASP A 225 3.16 -15.71 14.13
N LEU A 226 2.31 -14.73 14.47
CA LEU A 226 2.48 -13.79 15.58
C LEU A 226 1.22 -13.72 16.47
N GLU A 227 1.04 -14.76 17.22
CA GLU A 227 1.23 -14.69 18.65
C GLU A 227 1.04 -13.37 19.46
N ILE A 228 -0.21 -12.96 19.81
CA ILE A 228 -0.58 -11.87 20.78
C ILE A 228 -1.84 -12.14 21.67
N CYS A 229 -1.78 -11.83 22.99
CA CYS A 229 -2.67 -12.27 24.10
C CYS A 229 -3.84 -11.39 24.51
N GLY A 230 -4.65 -11.85 25.44
CA GLY A 230 -5.31 -11.00 26.42
C GLY A 230 -6.64 -10.46 25.94
N VAL A 231 -6.63 -9.40 25.13
CA VAL A 231 -7.87 -8.82 24.59
C VAL A 231 -8.46 -9.74 23.53
N LEU A 232 -7.60 -10.29 22.69
CA LEU A 232 -7.97 -11.24 21.66
C LEU A 232 -8.42 -12.59 22.25
N GLU A 233 -7.79 -13.04 23.34
CA GLU A 233 -8.20 -14.26 24.06
C GLU A 233 -9.63 -14.18 24.60
N ARG A 234 -10.10 -12.99 24.96
CA ARG A 234 -11.44 -12.75 25.52
C ARG A 234 -12.49 -12.37 24.47
N SER A 235 -12.11 -12.21 23.20
CA SER A 235 -13.05 -11.84 22.15
C SER A 235 -13.86 -13.04 21.66
N HIS A 236 -15.19 -12.96 21.80
CA HIS A 236 -16.12 -13.99 21.32
C HIS A 236 -16.76 -13.63 19.97
N SER A 237 -16.62 -12.39 19.49
CA SER A 237 -17.33 -11.87 18.31
C SER A 237 -16.51 -10.85 17.51
N PRO A 238 -15.76 -11.26 16.47
CA PRO A 238 -15.60 -12.62 15.97
C PRO A 238 -14.71 -13.51 16.85
N SER A 239 -15.03 -14.81 16.93
CA SER A 239 -14.19 -15.80 17.61
C SER A 239 -12.87 -15.99 16.87
N LEU A 240 -11.75 -15.70 17.56
CA LEU A 240 -10.40 -15.79 17.00
C LEU A 240 -9.76 -17.18 17.14
N LYS A 241 -10.28 -18.02 18.05
CA LYS A 241 -9.76 -19.36 18.38
C LYS A 241 -8.24 -19.34 18.63
N LEU A 242 -7.79 -18.46 19.52
CA LEU A 242 -6.36 -18.31 19.86
C LEU A 242 -5.85 -19.48 20.72
N THR A 243 -4.66 -19.99 20.42
CA THR A 243 -4.00 -21.03 21.23
C THR A 243 -2.55 -20.67 21.58
N PRO A 244 -2.16 -20.71 22.88
CA PRO A 244 -0.80 -20.77 23.39
C PRO A 244 0.35 -21.13 22.46
N ALA A 245 1.40 -20.33 22.23
CA ALA A 245 2.70 -20.91 21.85
C ALA A 245 3.91 -20.23 22.53
N PRO A 246 5.10 -20.88 22.49
CA PRO A 246 6.20 -20.57 23.39
C PRO A 246 7.02 -19.35 22.96
N SER A 247 7.25 -18.43 23.89
CA SER A 247 8.10 -17.24 23.73
C SER A 247 9.32 -17.31 24.67
N THR A 248 10.48 -16.86 24.17
CA THR A 248 11.73 -16.73 24.94
C THR A 248 11.86 -15.39 25.66
N HIS A 249 10.93 -14.45 25.45
CA HIS A 249 10.99 -13.10 26.00
C HIS A 249 9.96 -12.87 27.11
N PRO A 250 10.35 -12.30 28.27
CA PRO A 250 9.51 -12.23 29.47
C PRO A 250 8.30 -11.27 29.37
N HIS A 251 8.27 -10.41 28.36
CA HIS A 251 7.19 -9.42 28.14
C HIS A 251 6.48 -9.59 26.79
N LEU A 252 6.74 -10.70 26.09
CA LEU A 252 6.12 -11.03 24.81
C LEU A 252 5.41 -12.37 24.94
N GLN A 253 4.12 -12.40 24.65
CA GLN A 253 3.31 -13.60 24.78
C GLN A 253 2.39 -13.74 23.58
N ALA A 254 2.05 -14.99 23.30
CA ALA A 254 2.17 -15.54 21.99
C ALA A 254 1.05 -16.62 21.77
N TYR A 255 0.38 -16.64 20.60
CA TYR A 255 -0.76 -17.50 20.12
C TYR A 255 -0.76 -17.84 18.61
N LEU A 256 -1.23 -19.03 18.26
CA LEU A 256 -1.73 -19.34 16.90
C LEU A 256 -3.20 -18.91 16.75
N GLN A 257 -3.55 -18.22 15.65
CA GLN A 257 -4.94 -17.85 15.34
C GLN A 257 -5.66 -18.98 14.59
N GLY A 258 -6.54 -19.72 15.26
CA GLY A 258 -7.27 -20.84 14.67
C GLY A 258 -8.39 -20.43 13.69
N ASN A 259 -8.84 -19.17 13.71
CA ASN A 259 -9.78 -18.64 12.73
C ASN A 259 -9.10 -17.70 11.72
N THR A 260 -8.53 -18.26 10.66
CA THR A 260 -7.76 -17.52 9.64
C THR A 260 -8.61 -16.60 8.75
N GLN A 261 -9.94 -16.72 8.79
CA GLN A 261 -10.87 -15.85 8.03
C GLN A 261 -11.09 -14.48 8.68
N VAL A 262 -10.64 -14.30 9.94
CA VAL A 262 -10.75 -13.03 10.65
C VAL A 262 -9.50 -12.18 10.35
N SER A 263 -9.65 -11.25 9.41
CA SER A 263 -8.59 -10.33 9.00
C SER A 263 -8.50 -9.09 9.91
N ARG A 264 -7.45 -8.28 9.71
CA ARG A 264 -7.24 -6.96 10.35
C ARG A 264 -8.53 -6.12 10.42
N LYS A 265 -9.34 -6.11 9.36
CA LYS A 265 -10.55 -5.27 9.25
C LYS A 265 -11.59 -5.61 10.33
N LYS A 266 -11.64 -6.86 10.77
CA LYS A 266 -12.53 -7.34 11.84
C LYS A 266 -11.88 -7.28 13.23
N LEU A 267 -10.55 -7.28 13.31
CA LEU A 267 -9.77 -7.10 14.53
C LEU A 267 -9.72 -5.64 14.99
N LEU A 268 -9.65 -4.69 14.06
CA LEU A 268 -9.54 -3.25 14.35
C LEU A 268 -10.65 -2.74 15.30
N PRO A 269 -11.94 -3.04 15.05
CA PRO A 269 -13.02 -2.55 15.88
C PRO A 269 -12.97 -3.11 17.31
N LEU A 270 -12.55 -4.38 17.47
CA LEU A 270 -12.39 -5.01 18.79
C LEU A 270 -11.32 -4.32 19.62
N LEU A 271 -10.18 -4.00 19.00
CA LEU A 271 -9.10 -3.28 19.67
C LEU A 271 -9.51 -1.83 19.98
N GLN A 272 -10.26 -1.18 19.08
CA GLN A 272 -10.79 0.17 19.30
C GLN A 272 -11.78 0.21 20.48
N GLU A 273 -12.68 -0.77 20.59
CA GLU A 273 -13.61 -0.92 21.71
C GLU A 273 -12.87 -1.16 23.02
N ALA A 274 -11.90 -2.08 23.03
CA ALA A 274 -11.10 -2.37 24.21
C ALA A 274 -10.28 -1.16 24.69
N LEU A 275 -9.67 -0.41 23.76
CA LEU A 275 -8.98 0.83 24.08
C LEU A 275 -9.94 1.88 24.64
N SER A 276 -11.13 2.03 24.04
CA SER A 276 -12.15 2.96 24.51
C SER A 276 -12.60 2.63 25.94
N ALA A 277 -12.91 1.36 26.22
CA ALA A 277 -13.30 0.89 27.55
C ALA A 277 -12.18 1.07 28.60
N TYR A 278 -10.93 0.87 28.21
CA TYR A 278 -9.77 1.13 29.08
C TYR A 278 -9.66 2.61 29.44
N PHE A 279 -9.77 3.52 28.46
CA PHE A 279 -9.72 4.97 28.70
C PHE A 279 -10.92 5.48 29.49
N ASP A 280 -12.11 4.88 29.32
CA ASP A 280 -13.29 5.24 30.09
C ASP A 280 -13.18 4.77 31.55
N SER A 281 -12.52 3.64 31.81
CA SER A 281 -12.24 3.16 33.17
C SER A 281 -11.26 4.06 33.94
N MET A 282 -10.41 4.82 33.23
CA MET A 282 -9.47 5.78 33.82
C MET A 282 -10.09 7.15 34.15
N LYS A 283 -11.33 7.43 33.73
CA LYS A 283 -12.03 8.72 33.97
C LYS A 283 -12.87 8.76 35.25
N ILE A 284 -12.85 7.72 36.07
CA ILE A 284 -13.61 7.71 37.35
C ILE A 284 -12.83 8.55 38.39
N PRO A 285 -13.42 9.59 39.01
CA PRO A 285 -12.76 10.31 40.09
C PRO A 285 -12.66 9.43 41.34
N SER A 286 -11.49 9.45 41.98
CA SER A 286 -11.28 8.87 43.30
C SER A 286 -12.15 9.58 44.35
N GLY A 287 -13.22 8.93 44.80
CA GLY A 287 -14.01 9.33 45.97
C GLY A 287 -14.20 8.13 46.89
N GLN A 288 -13.63 8.21 48.10
CA GLN A 288 -13.78 7.22 49.17
C GLN A 288 -15.16 7.33 49.88
N PRO A 289 -15.54 6.33 50.71
CA PRO A 289 -16.93 6.05 51.05
C PRO A 289 -17.40 6.73 52.33
N GLU A 290 -18.70 7.04 52.41
CA GLU A 290 -19.38 7.31 53.67
C GLU A 290 -20.67 6.48 53.81
N THR A 291 -20.85 5.99 55.03
CA THR A 291 -21.84 5.05 55.56
C THR A 291 -23.15 5.72 56.00
N GLU A 292 -24.16 4.86 56.27
CA GLU A 292 -25.47 5.09 56.95
C GLU A 292 -26.65 5.46 56.02
N GLY A 293 -27.82 4.79 56.02
CA GLY A 293 -28.31 3.66 56.82
C GLY A 293 -29.74 3.21 56.42
N VAL A 294 -30.05 1.97 56.81
CA VAL A 294 -31.35 1.38 57.24
C VAL A 294 -32.52 1.15 56.25
N CYS A 295 -32.72 -0.15 55.97
CA CYS A 295 -33.92 -1.00 55.88
C CYS A 295 -35.30 -0.48 55.37
N ARG A 296 -35.88 -1.22 54.40
CA ARG A 296 -37.16 -1.97 54.58
C ARG A 296 -37.47 -2.99 53.49
N GLU A 297 -38.27 -3.96 53.89
CA GLU A 297 -38.59 -5.27 53.31
C GLU A 297 -39.70 -5.30 52.22
N GLN A 298 -39.67 -6.42 51.48
CA GLN A 298 -40.80 -7.32 51.09
C GLN A 298 -41.69 -7.09 49.84
N ALA A 299 -41.80 -8.23 49.11
CA ALA A 299 -43.00 -8.87 48.55
C ALA A 299 -43.26 -8.81 47.02
N ASP A 300 -43.00 -9.98 46.39
CA ASP A 300 -43.85 -10.77 45.48
C ASP A 300 -44.84 -10.09 44.51
N LYS A 301 -44.75 -10.47 43.22
CA LYS A 301 -45.73 -11.38 42.58
C LYS A 301 -45.37 -11.79 41.14
N GLU A 302 -45.47 -13.09 40.90
CA GLU A 302 -45.47 -13.80 39.62
C GLU A 302 -46.63 -13.36 38.70
N LEU A 303 -46.45 -13.51 37.37
CA LEU A 303 -47.25 -14.45 36.56
C LEU A 303 -46.80 -14.53 35.08
N ASP A 304 -46.74 -15.78 34.65
CA ASP A 304 -46.40 -16.34 33.34
C ASP A 304 -47.19 -15.82 32.13
N ARG A 305 -46.55 -15.89 30.95
CA ARG A 305 -47.14 -16.64 29.82
C ARG A 305 -46.11 -17.09 28.79
N ALA A 306 -45.86 -18.39 28.78
CA ALA A 306 -45.18 -19.10 27.70
C ALA A 306 -46.12 -19.32 26.50
N GLY A 307 -45.54 -19.36 25.29
CA GLY A 307 -46.20 -19.74 24.04
C GLY A 307 -45.18 -19.96 22.94
N ASN A 308 -44.53 -21.13 22.96
CA ASN A 308 -43.64 -21.61 21.91
C ASN A 308 -44.41 -22.01 20.65
N SER A 309 -43.86 -21.68 19.48
CA SER A 309 -44.01 -22.47 18.25
C SER A 309 -42.70 -22.42 17.45
N LEU A 310 -42.02 -23.56 17.36
CA LEU A 310 -41.01 -23.93 16.35
C LEU A 310 -41.74 -24.04 14.99
N VAL A 311 -41.13 -23.78 13.82
CA VAL A 311 -40.16 -24.60 13.07
C VAL A 311 -39.44 -23.75 11.97
N PRO A 312 -38.48 -24.26 11.17
CA PRO A 312 -37.22 -23.59 10.92
C PRO A 312 -37.04 -23.22 9.42
N GLY A 313 -35.97 -22.50 9.12
CA GLY A 313 -35.48 -22.38 7.75
C GLY A 313 -34.93 -21.00 7.50
N LEU A 314 -33.61 -20.94 7.29
CA LEU A 314 -32.92 -20.18 6.26
C LEU A 314 -31.41 -20.37 6.52
N SER A 315 -30.90 -21.54 6.14
CA SER A 315 -29.50 -21.72 5.81
C SER A 315 -29.33 -21.39 4.33
N GLN A 316 -28.92 -20.17 4.03
CA GLN A 316 -28.23 -19.85 2.79
C GLN A 316 -26.98 -19.08 3.20
N ASP A 317 -25.87 -19.81 3.22
CA ASP A 317 -24.53 -19.26 3.13
C ASP A 317 -24.46 -18.49 1.81
N GLU A 318 -24.63 -17.17 1.87
CA GLU A 318 -24.11 -16.28 0.83
C GLU A 318 -22.60 -16.18 1.09
N GLU A 319 -21.82 -17.00 0.37
CA GLU A 319 -20.37 -16.80 0.25
C GLU A 319 -20.14 -15.41 -0.37
N GLU A 320 -19.88 -14.40 0.47
CA GLU A 320 -19.35 -13.12 0.00
C GLU A 320 -18.02 -13.38 -0.73
N PRO A 321 -17.84 -12.84 -1.96
CA PRO A 321 -16.59 -13.02 -2.68
C PRO A 321 -15.43 -12.41 -1.88
N PRO A 322 -14.24 -13.04 -1.90
CA PRO A 322 -13.09 -12.55 -1.17
C PRO A 322 -12.76 -11.12 -1.62
N LEU A 323 -12.84 -10.17 -0.69
CA LEU A 323 -12.47 -8.79 -0.94
C LEU A 323 -11.00 -8.73 -1.39
N PRO A 324 -10.68 -7.99 -2.47
CA PRO A 324 -9.30 -7.85 -2.93
C PRO A 324 -8.41 -7.29 -1.81
N PRO A 325 -7.14 -7.71 -1.75
CA PRO A 325 -6.18 -7.15 -0.80
C PRO A 325 -6.12 -5.63 -0.99
N THR A 326 -6.12 -4.90 0.12
CA THR A 326 -6.06 -3.44 0.09
C THR A 326 -4.76 -3.02 -0.62
N PRO A 327 -4.79 -2.09 -1.59
CA PRO A 327 -3.57 -1.58 -2.21
C PRO A 327 -2.64 -1.02 -1.12
N MET A 328 -1.38 -1.45 -1.13
CA MET A 328 -0.37 -1.13 -0.12
C MET A 328 0.29 0.24 -0.39
N ASN A 329 -0.50 1.21 -0.90
CA ASN A 329 -0.03 2.52 -1.35
C ASN A 329 -0.58 3.69 -0.51
N SER A 330 -1.15 3.44 0.68
CA SER A 330 -1.47 4.50 1.64
C SER A 330 -0.52 4.44 2.84
N LEU A 331 0.70 4.93 2.66
CA LEU A 331 1.48 5.47 3.76
C LEU A 331 1.06 6.94 3.89
N VAL A 332 0.56 7.31 5.07
CA VAL A 332 0.23 8.70 5.45
C VAL A 332 1.37 9.20 6.34
N ASP A 333 1.78 10.44 6.10
CA ASP A 333 2.98 11.12 6.61
C ASP A 333 3.26 11.07 8.14
N GLU A 334 4.53 11.37 8.43
CA GLU A 334 5.19 11.76 9.69
C GLU A 334 5.81 10.65 10.55
N CYS A 335 7.11 10.38 10.30
CA CYS A 335 8.01 9.77 11.27
C CYS A 335 8.86 10.86 11.96
N PRO A 336 8.85 10.99 13.30
CA PRO A 336 9.57 12.04 14.01
C PRO A 336 11.00 11.60 14.39
N LEU A 337 11.84 11.28 13.41
CA LEU A 337 13.30 11.12 13.60
C LEU A 337 14.03 11.57 12.33
N ASP A 338 14.22 12.88 12.24
CA ASP A 338 14.95 13.58 11.19
C ASP A 338 16.41 13.82 11.64
N GLN A 339 17.35 13.31 10.85
CA GLN A 339 18.42 14.14 10.30
C GLN A 339 18.65 13.69 8.85
N GLY A 340 18.15 14.49 7.92
CA GLY A 340 18.21 14.26 6.48
C GLY A 340 19.60 13.87 5.96
N LEU A 341 19.59 12.94 5.00
CA LEU A 341 20.74 12.61 4.16
C LEU A 341 21.09 13.78 3.23
N PRO A 342 22.33 13.88 2.71
CA PRO A 342 22.71 14.98 1.84
C PRO A 342 21.79 15.08 0.62
N LYS A 343 21.21 16.28 0.44
CA LYS A 343 20.38 16.65 -0.70
C LYS A 343 21.21 16.50 -1.99
N LEU A 344 20.72 15.74 -2.96
CA LEU A 344 21.42 15.54 -4.22
C LEU A 344 21.36 16.83 -5.05
N SER A 345 22.48 17.22 -5.67
CA SER A 345 22.49 18.35 -6.59
C SER A 345 21.90 17.98 -7.95
N ALA A 346 21.55 18.99 -8.75
CA ALA A 346 21.02 18.78 -10.10
C ALA A 346 21.98 17.96 -10.98
N GLU A 347 23.29 18.11 -10.79
CA GLU A 347 24.32 17.32 -11.50
C GLU A 347 24.27 15.84 -11.13
N VAL A 348 24.05 15.49 -9.86
CA VAL A 348 23.96 14.10 -9.40
C VAL A 348 22.65 13.44 -9.86
N ILE A 349 21.57 14.21 -9.90
CA ILE A 349 20.30 13.76 -10.48
C ILE A 349 20.46 13.49 -11.98
N PHE A 350 21.09 14.42 -12.71
CA PHE A 350 21.38 14.26 -14.13
C PHE A 350 22.27 13.04 -14.41
N GLU A 351 23.29 12.82 -13.59
CA GLU A 351 24.17 11.66 -13.70
C GLU A 351 23.41 10.35 -13.47
N LYS A 352 22.54 10.27 -12.45
CA LYS A 352 21.68 9.10 -12.20
C LYS A 352 20.74 8.84 -13.38
N CYS A 353 20.06 9.86 -13.89
CA CYS A 353 19.18 9.74 -15.07
C CYS A 353 19.95 9.29 -16.32
N SER A 354 21.16 9.81 -16.51
CA SER A 354 22.06 9.42 -17.60
C SER A 354 22.53 7.97 -17.47
N GLN A 355 22.88 7.53 -16.26
CA GLN A 355 23.31 6.15 -15.98
C GLN A 355 22.16 5.14 -16.20
N ILE A 356 20.91 5.49 -15.88
CA ILE A 356 19.74 4.67 -16.24
C ILE A 356 19.68 4.46 -17.76
N SER A 357 19.87 5.54 -18.54
CA SER A 357 19.85 5.50 -20.00
C SER A 357 21.06 4.76 -20.61
N LEU A 358 22.24 4.87 -20.00
CA LEU A 358 23.49 4.27 -20.49
C LEU A 358 23.62 2.78 -20.15
N SER A 359 23.09 2.34 -19.01
CA SER A 359 23.07 0.92 -18.62
C SER A 359 22.39 0.03 -19.68
N GLN A 360 21.45 0.61 -20.45
CA GLN A 360 20.76 -0.03 -21.58
C GLN A 360 21.65 -0.23 -22.81
N SER A 361 22.61 0.67 -23.08
CA SER A 361 23.50 0.57 -24.25
C SER A 361 24.58 -0.51 -24.09
N THR A 362 25.11 -0.69 -22.89
CA THR A 362 26.11 -1.74 -22.61
C THR A 362 25.53 -3.15 -22.67
N ALA A 363 24.30 -3.36 -22.19
CA ALA A 363 23.63 -4.67 -22.25
C ALA A 363 23.29 -5.11 -23.69
N ALA A 364 22.92 -4.18 -24.57
CA ALA A 364 22.66 -4.45 -25.99
C ALA A 364 23.95 -4.76 -26.80
N SER A 365 25.12 -4.33 -26.31
CA SER A 365 26.41 -4.64 -26.93
C SER A 365 26.96 -6.01 -26.53
N LEU A 366 26.62 -6.50 -25.34
CA LEU A 366 27.08 -7.78 -24.81
C LEU A 366 26.24 -8.98 -25.28
N SER A 367 25.03 -8.76 -25.80
CA SER A 367 24.19 -9.81 -26.39
C SER A 367 24.45 -10.07 -27.88
N LYS A 368 25.40 -9.34 -28.48
CA LYS A 368 25.78 -9.43 -29.90
C LYS A 368 27.18 -10.02 -30.16
N ASN A 369 27.88 -10.51 -29.12
CA ASN A 369 29.20 -11.14 -29.25
C ASN A 369 29.17 -12.62 -28.84
#